data_AF-A0A8C5ZM53-F1
#
_entry.id   AF-A0A8C5ZM53-F1
#
_cell.length_a   1.000
_cell.length_b   1.000
_cell.length_c   1.000
_cell.angle_alpha   90.00
_cell.angle_beta   90.00
_cell.angle_gamma   90.00
#
_symmetry.space_group_name_H-M   'P 1'
#
loop_
_entity.id
_entity.type
_entity.pdbx_description
1 polymer ?
#
loop_
_entity_poly.entity_id
_entity_poly.type
_entity_poly.pdbx_seq_one_letter_code
_entity_poly.pdbx_strand_id
1 'polypeptide(L)'
;MKFRAKIVDAACLHQFTRVSNMIAKLAKTCTLRISPNKLNFILSDKLASGGVSMWCELEQENFFSEFQMEGVSAENNEIYLELTSENLSRALKTTQNARSLKIKLTNKHFPCLTISVELLSVSSSSRIVTHDIPITIIPRRLWKDLQEPSVPDSDVSIYLPVLKTMRSVVEKMKNISNHLIIEANLNGDLNLKIETELVCITTHFKDLGNPPLASENTSQNRNPEEMAEVHIDIKKLLQFLAGQQVNPTKAICNIVNNRIVHFDLLHEDVSLQYFIPALS
;
A
#
# COMPACT_ATOMS: atom_id res chain seq x y z
N MET A 1 3.60 12.90 -23.55
CA MET A 1 3.12 11.90 -22.59
C MET A 1 1.92 11.17 -23.16
N LYS A 2 2.06 9.87 -23.37
CA LYS A 2 0.98 8.97 -23.76
C LYS A 2 1.07 7.74 -22.86
N PHE A 3 -0.08 7.19 -22.48
CA PHE A 3 -0.14 5.95 -21.75
C PHE A 3 -1.39 5.18 -22.18
N ARG A 4 -1.21 3.88 -22.42
CA ARG A 4 -2.25 2.94 -22.78
C ARG A 4 -1.89 1.58 -22.21
N ALA A 5 -2.76 1.06 -21.36
CA ALA A 5 -2.63 -0.29 -20.81
C ALA A 5 -3.93 -1.07 -20.96
N LYS A 6 -3.85 -2.39 -21.03
CA LYS A 6 -5.00 -3.28 -21.14
C LYS A 6 -4.81 -4.52 -20.28
N ILE A 7 -5.83 -4.86 -19.52
CA ILE A 7 -5.93 -6.10 -18.74
C ILE A 7 -7.07 -6.93 -19.34
N VAL A 8 -6.83 -8.22 -19.55
CA VAL A 8 -7.81 -9.17 -20.10
C VAL A 8 -8.09 -10.31 -19.12
N ASP A 9 -7.07 -10.72 -18.36
CA ASP A 9 -7.24 -11.79 -17.38
C ASP A 9 -8.10 -11.34 -16.19
N ALA A 10 -9.05 -12.19 -15.81
CA ALA A 10 -9.99 -11.92 -14.73
C ALA A 10 -9.32 -11.89 -13.36
N ALA A 11 -8.33 -12.76 -13.11
CA ALA A 11 -7.62 -12.77 -11.83
C ALA A 11 -6.83 -11.46 -11.65
N CYS A 12 -6.07 -11.05 -12.67
CA CYS A 12 -5.37 -9.76 -12.70
C CYS A 12 -6.31 -8.56 -12.51
N LEU A 13 -7.50 -8.58 -13.14
CA LEU A 13 -8.52 -7.53 -12.95
C LEU A 13 -8.99 -7.45 -11.49
N HIS A 14 -9.29 -8.59 -10.88
CA HIS A 14 -9.71 -8.65 -9.48
C HIS A 14 -8.60 -8.18 -8.55
N GLN A 15 -7.35 -8.56 -8.79
CA GLN A 15 -6.19 -8.14 -8.01
C GLN A 15 -5.95 -6.63 -8.14
N PHE A 16 -5.95 -6.07 -9.36
CA PHE A 16 -5.82 -4.63 -9.57
C PHE A 16 -6.95 -3.83 -8.89
N THR A 17 -8.18 -4.36 -8.93
CA THR A 17 -9.34 -3.76 -8.25
C THR A 17 -9.19 -3.80 -6.73
N ARG A 18 -8.65 -4.89 -6.17
CA ARG A 18 -8.34 -5.00 -4.73
C ARG A 18 -7.28 -3.97 -4.32
N VAL A 19 -6.19 -3.84 -5.06
CA VAL A 19 -5.13 -2.85 -4.80
C VAL A 19 -5.70 -1.43 -4.80
N SER A 20 -6.50 -1.08 -5.80
CA SER A 20 -7.15 0.25 -5.85
C SER A 20 -8.10 0.49 -4.68
N ASN A 21 -8.92 -0.50 -4.29
CA ASN A 21 -9.80 -0.40 -3.13
C ASN A 21 -9.02 -0.27 -1.81
N MET A 22 -7.88 -0.95 -1.70
CA MET A 22 -6.96 -0.81 -0.57
C MET A 22 -6.44 0.63 -0.50
N ILE A 23 -5.89 1.17 -1.59
CA ILE A 23 -5.36 2.53 -1.65
C ILE A 23 -6.43 3.57 -1.29
N ALA A 24 -7.66 3.40 -1.78
CA ALA A 24 -8.77 4.30 -1.47
C ALA A 24 -9.19 4.33 0.01
N LYS A 25 -8.88 3.27 0.77
CA LYS A 25 -9.07 3.25 2.24
C LYS A 25 -7.91 3.89 3.00
N LEU A 26 -6.71 3.87 2.42
CA LEU A 26 -5.49 4.41 3.04
C LEU A 26 -5.39 5.92 2.87
N ALA A 27 -5.75 6.43 1.70
CA ALA A 27 -5.70 7.87 1.41
C ALA A 27 -6.81 8.32 0.45
N LYS A 28 -7.12 9.61 0.55
CA LYS A 28 -8.06 10.29 -0.35
C LYS A 28 -7.45 10.56 -1.73
N THR A 29 -6.17 10.92 -1.74
CA THR A 29 -5.38 11.24 -2.94
C THR A 29 -4.21 10.29 -3.04
N CYS A 30 -3.91 9.82 -4.23
CA CYS A 30 -2.72 9.00 -4.48
C CYS A 30 -1.94 9.51 -5.70
N THR A 31 -0.64 9.35 -5.63
CA THR A 31 0.24 9.55 -6.78
C THR A 31 0.43 8.21 -7.48
N LEU A 32 0.25 8.19 -8.79
CA LEU A 32 0.56 7.07 -9.66
C LEU A 32 1.81 7.42 -10.47
N ARG A 33 2.84 6.61 -10.34
CA ARG A 33 4.03 6.63 -11.19
C ARG A 33 3.92 5.49 -12.19
N ILE A 34 4.00 5.84 -13.47
CA ILE A 34 3.99 4.91 -14.59
C ILE A 34 5.40 4.88 -15.14
N SER A 35 6.02 3.70 -15.07
CA SER A 35 7.33 3.40 -15.62
C SER A 35 7.20 2.32 -16.71
N PRO A 36 8.24 2.09 -17.54
CA PRO A 36 8.16 1.10 -18.62
C PRO A 36 7.89 -0.33 -18.12
N ASN A 37 8.44 -0.70 -16.97
CA ASN A 37 8.38 -2.07 -16.43
C ASN A 37 7.44 -2.21 -15.24
N LYS A 38 7.02 -1.10 -14.63
CA LYS A 38 6.30 -1.13 -13.36
C LYS A 38 5.34 0.04 -13.18
N LEU A 39 4.35 -0.21 -12.34
CA LEU A 39 3.36 0.76 -11.91
C LEU A 39 3.48 0.94 -10.40
N ASN A 40 3.69 2.17 -9.92
CA ASN A 40 3.80 2.45 -8.50
C ASN A 40 2.68 3.36 -8.02
N PHE A 41 2.01 2.98 -6.94
CA PHE A 41 1.14 3.86 -6.18
C PHE A 41 1.87 4.37 -4.95
N ILE A 42 1.97 5.68 -4.87
CA ILE A 42 2.74 6.40 -3.86
C ILE A 42 1.77 7.24 -3.03
N LEU A 43 1.84 7.06 -1.71
CA LEU A 43 1.21 7.97 -0.76
C LEU A 43 2.32 8.63 0.04
N SER A 44 2.35 9.95 0.01
CA SER A 44 3.18 10.76 0.89
C SER A 44 2.26 11.76 1.57
N ASP A 45 1.80 11.44 2.77
CA ASP A 45 1.07 12.40 3.58
C ASP A 45 2.10 13.33 4.23
N LYS A 46 2.24 14.56 3.75
CA LYS A 46 3.18 15.56 4.29
C LYS A 46 2.57 16.40 5.43
N LEU A 47 1.40 16.04 5.95
CA LEU A 47 0.78 16.77 7.07
C LEU A 47 1.67 16.64 8.33
N ALA A 48 1.89 17.79 8.99
CA ALA A 48 2.86 18.02 10.07
C ALA A 48 2.65 17.21 11.38
N SER A 49 1.78 16.19 11.39
CA SER A 49 1.38 15.42 12.57
C SER A 49 1.42 13.91 12.33
N GLY A 50 2.57 13.38 11.89
CA GLY A 50 2.74 11.93 11.71
C GLY A 50 2.16 11.40 10.39
N GLY A 51 2.52 12.04 9.29
CA GLY A 51 2.18 11.61 7.94
C GLY A 51 2.67 10.19 7.63
N VAL A 52 1.77 9.34 7.15
CA VAL A 52 2.09 7.99 6.71
C VAL A 52 2.66 8.03 5.30
N SER A 53 3.64 7.17 5.03
CA SER A 53 4.13 6.92 3.68
C SER A 53 3.77 5.51 3.22
N MET A 54 3.38 5.36 1.96
CA MET A 54 3.10 4.06 1.34
C MET A 54 3.74 4.00 -0.03
N TRP A 55 4.37 2.87 -0.31
CA TRP A 55 4.88 2.52 -1.63
C TRP A 55 4.28 1.19 -2.04
N CYS A 56 3.45 1.19 -3.08
CA CYS A 56 2.90 -0.04 -3.65
C CYS A 56 3.42 -0.20 -5.06
N GLU A 57 4.07 -1.32 -5.34
CA GLU A 57 4.69 -1.64 -6.62
C GLU A 57 3.98 -2.83 -7.26
N LEU A 58 3.67 -2.70 -8.56
CA LEU A 58 3.11 -3.73 -9.40
C LEU A 58 3.98 -3.89 -10.64
N GLU A 59 4.40 -5.12 -10.93
CA GLU A 59 5.11 -5.43 -12.17
C GLU A 59 4.16 -5.43 -13.35
N GLN A 60 4.47 -4.68 -14.41
CA GLN A 60 3.52 -4.53 -15.52
C GLN A 60 3.29 -5.84 -16.29
N GLU A 61 4.33 -6.68 -16.38
CA GLU A 61 4.33 -7.94 -17.14
C GLU A 61 3.32 -8.96 -16.60
N ASN A 62 3.05 -8.94 -15.30
CA ASN A 62 2.15 -9.90 -14.65
C ASN A 62 0.68 -9.47 -14.75
N PHE A 63 0.40 -8.20 -15.06
CA PHE A 63 -0.97 -7.66 -15.07
C PHE A 63 -1.48 -7.30 -16.47
N PHE A 64 -0.64 -6.73 -17.34
CA PHE A 64 -1.09 -6.07 -18.56
C PHE A 64 -0.78 -6.90 -19.81
N SER A 65 -1.80 -7.21 -20.60
CA SER A 65 -1.63 -7.85 -21.92
C SER A 65 -1.09 -6.89 -22.97
N GLU A 66 -1.39 -5.60 -22.83
CA GLU A 66 -0.85 -4.53 -23.66
C GLU A 66 -0.42 -3.41 -22.71
N PHE A 67 0.83 -2.97 -22.78
CA PHE A 67 1.33 -1.83 -22.00
C PHE A 67 2.21 -0.95 -22.91
N GLN A 68 1.78 0.28 -23.13
CA GLN A 68 2.48 1.26 -23.95
C GLN A 68 2.51 2.58 -23.22
N MET A 69 3.70 3.12 -23.01
CA MET A 69 3.88 4.42 -22.40
C MET A 69 4.98 5.20 -23.12
N GLU A 70 4.78 6.50 -23.24
CA GLU A 70 5.72 7.47 -23.80
C GLU A 70 5.76 8.65 -22.84
N GLY A 71 6.89 8.87 -22.17
CA GLY A 71 7.07 9.86 -21.13
C GLY A 71 7.15 11.29 -21.68
N VAL A 72 7.89 12.14 -20.96
CA VAL A 72 8.17 13.52 -21.38
C VAL A 72 9.44 13.60 -22.24
N SER A 73 10.42 12.74 -21.98
CA SER A 73 11.72 12.69 -22.67
C SER A 73 12.21 11.24 -22.77
N ALA A 74 13.06 10.95 -23.74
CA ALA A 74 13.74 9.65 -23.89
C ALA A 74 14.65 9.31 -22.70
N GLU A 75 15.24 10.32 -22.05
CA GLU A 75 16.10 10.13 -20.87
C GLU A 75 15.31 9.93 -19.57
N ASN A 76 14.05 10.41 -19.52
CA ASN A 76 13.19 10.34 -18.34
C ASN A 76 11.81 9.84 -18.77
N ASN A 77 11.77 8.55 -19.12
CA ASN A 77 10.59 7.89 -19.65
C ASN A 77 9.63 7.44 -18.53
N GLU A 78 9.23 8.40 -17.69
CA GLU A 78 8.32 8.17 -16.57
C GLU A 78 7.18 9.20 -16.59
N ILE A 79 6.04 8.82 -16.03
CA ILE A 79 4.87 9.70 -15.91
C ILE A 79 4.39 9.66 -14.47
N TYR A 80 4.42 10.81 -13.80
CA TYR A 80 3.85 10.98 -12.47
C TYR A 80 2.54 11.77 -12.58
N LEU A 81 1.48 11.21 -12.01
CA LEU A 81 0.17 11.84 -11.96
C LEU A 81 -0.46 11.64 -10.59
N GLU A 82 -1.22 12.63 -10.15
CA GLU A 82 -2.00 12.60 -8.93
C GLU A 82 -3.48 12.42 -9.26
N LEU A 83 -4.18 11.58 -8.51
CA LEU A 83 -5.60 11.34 -8.67
C LEU A 83 -6.31 11.09 -7.34
N THR A 84 -7.62 11.30 -7.30
CA THR A 84 -8.44 10.93 -6.14
C THR A 84 -8.64 9.42 -6.12
N SER A 85 -8.18 8.76 -5.07
CA SER A 85 -8.21 7.29 -4.95
C SER A 85 -9.64 6.73 -4.96
N GLU A 86 -10.62 7.48 -4.43
CA GLU A 86 -12.03 7.11 -4.50
C GLU A 86 -12.56 7.02 -5.93
N ASN A 87 -12.15 7.93 -6.82
CA ASN A 87 -12.58 7.90 -8.22
C ASN A 87 -12.04 6.65 -8.94
N LEU A 88 -10.79 6.27 -8.66
CA LEU A 88 -10.18 5.07 -9.21
C LEU A 88 -10.87 3.80 -8.71
N SER A 89 -11.06 3.67 -7.39
CA SER A 89 -11.75 2.51 -6.81
C SER A 89 -13.19 2.39 -7.32
N ARG A 90 -13.92 3.50 -7.45
CA ARG A 90 -15.28 3.51 -7.98
C ARG A 90 -15.33 3.08 -9.45
N ALA A 91 -14.42 3.58 -10.28
CA ALA A 91 -14.32 3.19 -11.68
C ALA A 91 -13.95 1.71 -11.86
N LEU A 92 -13.22 1.12 -10.91
CA LEU A 92 -12.85 -0.29 -10.93
C LEU A 92 -13.89 -1.21 -10.29
N LYS A 93 -14.90 -0.71 -9.57
CA LYS A 93 -15.99 -1.59 -9.07
C LYS A 93 -16.76 -2.28 -10.19
N THR A 94 -16.88 -1.63 -11.35
CA THR A 94 -17.57 -2.19 -12.52
C THR A 94 -16.78 -3.29 -13.23
N THR A 95 -15.52 -3.56 -12.85
CA THR A 95 -14.68 -4.57 -13.51
C THR A 95 -14.98 -6.00 -13.07
N GLN A 96 -15.74 -6.21 -11.99
CA GLN A 96 -15.99 -7.55 -11.44
C GLN A 96 -16.61 -8.53 -12.43
N ASN A 97 -17.37 -8.04 -13.42
CA ASN A 97 -17.98 -8.83 -14.49
C ASN A 97 -17.47 -8.40 -15.88
N ALA A 98 -16.26 -7.84 -15.93
CA ALA A 98 -15.67 -7.35 -17.16
C ALA A 98 -14.89 -8.44 -17.90
N ARG A 99 -14.94 -8.38 -19.22
CA ARG A 99 -14.09 -9.15 -20.13
C ARG A 99 -12.72 -8.50 -20.30
N SER A 100 -12.68 -7.18 -20.34
CA SER A 100 -11.41 -6.45 -20.47
C SER A 100 -11.48 -5.06 -19.86
N LEU A 101 -10.32 -4.55 -19.44
CA LEU A 101 -10.12 -3.20 -18.94
C LEU A 101 -9.08 -2.52 -19.82
N LYS A 102 -9.36 -1.30 -20.26
CA LYS A 102 -8.40 -0.44 -20.96
C LYS A 102 -8.23 0.85 -20.17
N ILE A 103 -6.99 1.19 -19.87
CA ILE A 103 -6.62 2.40 -19.15
C ILE A 103 -5.83 3.28 -20.12
N LYS A 104 -6.23 4.55 -20.26
CA LYS A 104 -5.58 5.48 -21.18
C LYS A 104 -5.44 6.86 -20.57
N LEU A 105 -4.32 7.50 -20.84
CA LEU A 105 -4.17 8.93 -20.59
C LEU A 105 -4.82 9.70 -21.75
N THR A 106 -5.81 10.52 -21.44
CA THR A 106 -6.49 11.36 -22.44
C THR A 106 -6.48 12.82 -22.00
N ASN A 107 -6.55 13.72 -22.97
CA ASN A 107 -6.71 15.14 -22.71
C ASN A 107 -7.93 15.61 -23.50
N LYS A 108 -9.09 15.63 -22.84
CA LYS A 108 -10.35 16.10 -23.42
C LYS A 108 -10.52 17.58 -23.11
N HIS A 109 -11.31 17.92 -22.09
CA HIS A 109 -11.40 19.28 -21.54
C HIS A 109 -10.37 19.55 -20.45
N PHE A 110 -9.97 18.49 -19.75
CA PHE A 110 -8.91 18.46 -18.74
C PHE A 110 -8.14 17.13 -18.90
N PRO A 111 -6.91 17.03 -18.38
CA PRO A 111 -6.17 15.77 -18.39
C PRO A 111 -6.90 14.74 -17.51
N CYS A 112 -7.20 13.58 -18.10
CA CYS A 112 -7.92 12.49 -17.45
C CYS A 112 -7.20 11.15 -17.61
N LEU A 113 -7.35 10.29 -16.61
CA LEU A 113 -7.15 8.86 -16.76
C LEU A 113 -8.49 8.22 -17.15
N THR A 114 -8.64 7.89 -18.42
CA THR A 114 -9.82 7.24 -18.96
C THR A 114 -9.74 5.73 -18.76
N ILE A 115 -10.72 5.17 -18.07
CA ILE A 115 -10.87 3.75 -17.83
C ILE A 115 -12.09 3.25 -18.62
N SER A 116 -11.85 2.42 -19.63
CA SER A 116 -12.89 1.76 -20.42
C SER A 116 -12.98 0.29 -20.03
N VAL A 117 -14.13 -0.10 -19.49
CA VAL A 117 -14.45 -1.44 -19.04
C VAL A 117 -15.39 -2.09 -20.06
N GLU A 118 -14.99 -3.21 -20.64
CA GLU A 118 -15.83 -4.01 -21.52
C GLU A 118 -16.53 -5.09 -20.68
N LEU A 119 -17.85 -4.99 -20.54
CA LEU A 119 -18.66 -5.92 -19.75
C LEU A 119 -19.14 -7.09 -20.58
N LEU A 120 -19.26 -8.26 -19.93
CA LEU A 120 -19.95 -9.41 -20.50
C LEU A 120 -21.46 -9.11 -20.59
N SER A 121 -22.04 -9.25 -21.78
CA SER A 121 -23.48 -9.10 -22.00
C SER A 121 -24.08 -10.41 -22.50
N VAL A 122 -25.30 -10.71 -22.08
CA VAL A 122 -26.07 -11.90 -22.50
C VAL A 122 -26.60 -11.73 -23.94
N SER A 123 -26.72 -10.49 -24.41
CA SER A 123 -26.98 -10.15 -25.82
C SER A 123 -25.68 -10.09 -26.61
N SER A 124 -25.71 -10.36 -27.92
CA SER A 124 -24.56 -10.37 -28.85
C SER A 124 -23.80 -9.03 -29.00
N SER A 125 -24.18 -7.98 -28.26
CA SER A 125 -23.51 -6.69 -28.21
C SER A 125 -22.73 -6.51 -26.90
N SER A 126 -21.42 -6.22 -26.99
CA SER A 126 -20.62 -5.88 -25.82
C SER A 126 -20.98 -4.49 -25.30
N ARG A 127 -21.08 -4.36 -23.98
CA ARG A 127 -21.35 -3.06 -23.31
C ARG A 127 -20.02 -2.48 -22.85
N ILE A 128 -19.74 -1.23 -23.21
CA ILE A 128 -18.52 -0.54 -22.80
C ILE A 128 -18.89 0.58 -21.85
N VAL A 129 -18.40 0.52 -20.62
CA VAL A 129 -18.52 1.59 -19.62
C VAL A 129 -17.22 2.38 -19.62
N THR A 130 -17.30 3.70 -19.74
CA THR A 130 -16.11 4.56 -19.72
C THR A 130 -16.19 5.54 -18.57
N HIS A 131 -15.13 5.59 -17.76
CA HIS A 131 -14.95 6.52 -16.66
C HIS A 131 -13.77 7.45 -16.96
N ASP A 132 -14.00 8.76 -16.95
CA ASP A 132 -12.93 9.74 -17.08
C ASP A 132 -12.58 10.27 -15.68
N ILE A 133 -11.41 9.88 -15.16
CA ILE A 133 -10.93 10.32 -13.84
C ILE A 133 -10.06 11.56 -14.02
N PRO A 134 -10.39 12.71 -13.41
CA PRO A 134 -9.52 13.88 -13.41
C PRO A 134 -8.16 13.56 -12.78
N ILE A 135 -7.08 14.04 -13.41
CA ILE A 135 -5.73 13.87 -12.89
C ILE A 135 -4.97 15.20 -12.88
N THR A 136 -3.99 15.29 -11.99
CA THR A 136 -3.02 16.39 -11.99
C THR A 136 -1.66 15.83 -12.37
N ILE A 137 -1.07 16.33 -13.46
CA ILE A 137 0.28 15.90 -13.86
C ILE A 137 1.30 16.53 -12.91
N ILE A 138 2.16 15.70 -12.33
CA ILE A 138 3.17 16.16 -11.37
C ILE A 138 4.40 16.67 -12.13
N PRO A 139 4.83 17.95 -11.94
CA PRO A 139 6.02 18.48 -12.59
C PRO A 139 7.31 17.81 -12.11
N ARG A 140 8.29 17.66 -13.01
CA ARG A 140 9.60 17.00 -12.76
C ARG A 140 10.35 17.47 -11.52
N ARG A 141 10.20 18.73 -11.14
CA ARG A 141 10.83 19.30 -9.94
C ARG A 141 10.44 18.57 -8.65
N LEU A 142 9.25 17.98 -8.60
CA LEU A 142 8.71 17.26 -7.43
C LEU A 142 8.99 15.76 -7.48
N TRP A 143 9.56 15.23 -8.56
CA TRP A 143 9.79 13.78 -8.70
C TRP A 143 10.82 13.25 -7.70
N LYS A 144 11.74 14.11 -7.24
CA LYS A 144 12.74 13.77 -6.22
C LYS A 144 12.11 13.42 -4.88
N ASP A 145 10.96 14.02 -4.56
CA ASP A 145 10.24 13.77 -3.31
C ASP A 145 9.36 12.50 -3.38
N LEU A 146 9.17 11.97 -4.59
CA LEU A 146 8.31 10.81 -4.89
C LEU A 146 9.15 9.59 -5.30
N GLN A 147 10.29 9.45 -4.64
CA GLN A 147 11.17 8.29 -4.75
C GLN A 147 10.73 7.21 -3.78
N GLU A 148 11.17 5.99 -4.05
CA GLU A 148 10.98 4.87 -3.13
C GLU A 148 11.63 5.20 -1.78
N PRO A 149 10.91 5.07 -0.65
CA PRO A 149 11.49 5.32 0.66
C PRO A 149 12.63 4.33 0.92
N SER A 150 13.81 4.83 1.29
CA SER A 150 14.89 3.97 1.75
C SER A 150 14.44 3.27 3.05
N VAL A 151 14.40 1.94 3.04
CA VAL A 151 14.09 1.15 4.24
C VAL A 151 15.23 1.35 5.25
N PRO A 152 14.97 1.94 6.42
CA PRO A 152 15.99 2.06 7.46
C PRO A 152 16.38 0.68 8.00
N ASP A 153 17.63 0.54 8.43
CA ASP A 153 18.07 -0.65 9.17
C ASP A 153 17.16 -0.86 10.38
N SER A 154 16.48 -2.00 10.38
CA SER A 154 15.44 -2.32 11.35
C SER A 154 16.08 -2.97 12.57
N ASP A 155 15.66 -2.55 13.76
CA ASP A 155 16.18 -3.13 15.00
C ASP A 155 15.65 -4.54 15.23
N VAL A 156 14.37 -4.73 14.92
CA VAL A 156 13.67 -6.02 15.02
C VAL A 156 12.81 -6.21 13.77
N SER A 157 12.95 -7.37 13.16
CA SER A 157 12.10 -7.83 12.06
C SER A 157 11.36 -9.09 12.52
N ILE A 158 10.05 -9.12 12.35
CA ILE A 158 9.18 -10.23 12.78
C ILE A 158 8.09 -10.46 11.73
N TYR A 159 7.68 -11.71 11.53
CA TYR A 159 6.51 -12.00 10.69
C TYR A 159 5.22 -11.60 11.39
N LEU A 160 4.27 -11.05 10.64
CA LEU A 160 2.99 -10.66 11.20
C LEU A 160 2.08 -11.88 11.42
N PRO A 161 1.24 -11.86 12.48
CA PRO A 161 0.15 -12.82 12.63
C PRO A 161 -0.91 -12.61 11.55
N VAL A 162 -1.97 -13.42 11.60
CA VAL A 162 -3.13 -13.27 10.72
C VAL A 162 -3.71 -11.85 10.84
N LEU A 163 -3.59 -11.05 9.76
CA LEU A 163 -3.97 -9.64 9.73
C LEU A 163 -5.45 -9.41 10.08
N LYS A 164 -6.33 -10.36 9.76
CA LYS A 164 -7.75 -10.31 10.16
C LYS A 164 -7.94 -10.35 11.67
N THR A 165 -7.21 -11.21 12.37
CA THR A 165 -7.26 -11.33 13.84
C THR A 165 -6.69 -10.08 14.47
N MET A 166 -5.53 -9.63 13.99
CA MET A 166 -4.89 -8.40 14.43
C MET A 166 -5.83 -7.19 14.25
N ARG A 167 -6.53 -7.10 13.11
CA ARG A 167 -7.53 -6.08 12.85
C ARG A 167 -8.65 -6.08 13.87
N SER A 168 -9.25 -7.24 14.17
CA SER A 168 -10.33 -7.34 15.15
C SER A 168 -9.90 -6.92 16.56
N VAL A 169 -8.65 -7.19 16.93
CA VAL A 169 -8.05 -6.72 18.20
C VAL A 169 -7.90 -5.20 18.18
N VAL A 170 -7.29 -4.65 17.13
CA VAL A 170 -7.07 -3.20 16.96
C VAL A 170 -8.39 -2.43 16.92
N GLU A 171 -9.45 -2.97 16.31
CA GLU A 171 -10.79 -2.35 16.30
C GLU A 171 -11.38 -2.22 17.71
N LYS A 172 -11.19 -3.22 18.58
CA LYS A 172 -11.64 -3.17 19.98
C LYS A 172 -10.81 -2.20 20.81
N MET A 173 -9.49 -2.26 20.62
CA MET A 173 -8.49 -1.42 21.27
C MET A 173 -8.68 0.08 20.98
N LYS A 174 -9.06 0.43 19.74
CA LYS A 174 -9.37 1.81 19.33
C LYS A 174 -10.49 2.46 20.13
N ASN A 175 -11.45 1.67 20.65
CA ASN A 175 -12.55 2.23 21.45
C ASN A 175 -12.08 2.73 22.83
N ILE A 176 -10.85 2.38 23.22
CA ILE A 176 -10.30 2.66 24.56
C ILE A 176 -9.25 3.77 24.48
N SER A 177 -8.32 3.70 23.52
CA SER A 177 -7.31 4.74 23.30
C SER A 177 -7.01 4.94 21.82
N ASN A 178 -6.51 6.14 21.48
CA ASN A 178 -5.97 6.42 20.16
C ASN A 178 -4.46 6.12 20.05
N HIS A 179 -3.81 5.79 21.17
CA HIS A 179 -2.39 5.48 21.24
C HIS A 179 -2.19 3.98 21.38
N LEU A 180 -1.32 3.41 20.54
CA LEU A 180 -0.97 2.00 20.57
C LEU A 180 0.55 1.86 20.64
N ILE A 181 1.00 1.00 21.54
CA ILE A 181 2.40 0.59 21.67
C ILE A 181 2.52 -0.76 20.96
N ILE A 182 3.40 -0.85 19.97
CA ILE A 182 3.78 -2.13 19.36
C ILE A 182 5.13 -2.52 19.90
N GLU A 183 5.24 -3.72 20.43
CA GLU A 183 6.49 -4.30 20.91
C GLU A 183 6.78 -5.56 20.10
N ALA A 184 8.03 -5.80 19.74
CA ALA A 184 8.45 -7.07 19.17
C ALA A 184 9.84 -7.48 19.65
N ASN A 185 10.09 -8.80 19.70
CA ASN A 185 11.39 -9.36 20.03
C ASN A 185 11.96 -10.22 18.87
N LEU A 186 13.18 -10.73 19.04
CA LEU A 186 13.86 -11.61 18.09
C LEU A 186 13.49 -13.10 18.28
N ASN A 187 12.63 -13.40 19.26
CA ASN A 187 12.17 -14.75 19.58
C ASN A 187 10.78 -15.09 19.01
N GLY A 188 10.13 -14.13 18.34
CA GLY A 188 8.84 -14.38 17.72
C GLY A 188 7.62 -13.94 18.52
N ASP A 189 7.81 -13.08 19.52
CA ASP A 189 6.72 -12.46 20.25
C ASP A 189 6.50 -11.03 19.76
N LEU A 190 5.23 -10.73 19.48
CA LEU A 190 4.74 -9.39 19.17
C LEU A 190 3.64 -9.03 20.16
N ASN A 191 3.78 -7.90 20.85
CA ASN A 191 2.76 -7.38 21.75
C ASN A 191 2.12 -6.12 21.17
N LEU A 192 0.80 -6.02 21.35
CA LEU A 192 0.03 -4.80 21.13
C LEU A 192 -0.47 -4.32 22.49
N LYS A 193 0.02 -3.18 22.96
CA LYS A 193 -0.27 -2.63 24.27
C LYS A 193 -0.96 -1.27 24.18
N ILE A 194 -2.00 -1.09 24.99
CA ILE A 194 -2.66 0.19 25.23
C ILE A 194 -2.59 0.49 26.70
N GLU A 195 -2.06 1.66 27.04
CA GLU A 195 -1.96 2.15 28.40
C GLU A 195 -2.76 3.44 28.53
N THR A 196 -3.72 3.43 29.46
CA THR A 196 -4.55 4.58 29.84
C THR A 196 -4.61 4.66 31.36
N GLU A 197 -5.06 5.79 31.93
CA GLU A 197 -5.16 5.98 33.38
C GLU A 197 -6.04 4.93 34.09
N LEU A 198 -7.03 4.36 33.39
CA LEU A 198 -8.02 3.46 33.98
C LEU A 198 -7.75 1.99 33.66
N VAL A 199 -7.22 1.70 32.47
CA VAL A 199 -7.10 0.34 31.94
C VAL A 199 -5.80 0.19 31.15
N CYS A 200 -5.10 -0.91 31.39
CA CYS A 200 -3.99 -1.38 30.56
C CYS A 200 -4.40 -2.68 29.87
N ILE A 201 -4.35 -2.72 28.54
CA ILE A 201 -4.66 -3.90 27.74
C ILE A 201 -3.44 -4.26 26.92
N THR A 202 -2.97 -5.48 27.10
CA THR A 202 -1.90 -6.06 26.31
C THR A 202 -2.41 -7.31 25.60
N THR A 203 -2.19 -7.39 24.30
CA THR A 203 -2.43 -8.59 23.50
C THR A 203 -1.10 -9.16 23.06
N HIS A 204 -0.86 -10.42 23.40
CA HIS A 204 0.37 -11.13 23.07
C HIS A 204 0.13 -12.05 21.87
N PHE A 205 0.95 -11.90 20.83
CA PHE A 205 1.08 -12.84 19.73
C PHE A 205 2.40 -13.56 19.87
N LYS A 206 2.36 -14.87 20.03
CA LYS A 206 3.54 -15.72 20.21
C LYS A 206 3.74 -16.61 18.98
N ASP A 207 4.91 -17.24 18.91
CA ASP A 207 5.27 -18.21 17.87
C ASP A 207 5.28 -17.61 16.45
N LEU A 208 5.63 -16.34 16.32
CA LEU A 208 5.88 -15.69 15.04
C LEU A 208 7.33 -15.98 14.62
N GLY A 209 7.59 -16.35 13.37
CA GLY A 209 8.99 -16.47 12.94
C GLY A 209 9.67 -15.10 12.82
N ASN A 210 10.99 -15.07 12.85
CA ASN A 210 11.78 -13.90 12.50
C ASN A 210 12.51 -14.16 11.18
N PRO A 211 12.46 -13.25 10.18
CA PRO A 211 13.32 -13.35 9.03
C PRO A 211 14.79 -13.21 9.46
N PRO A 212 15.73 -13.96 8.86
CA PRO A 212 17.15 -13.77 9.12
C PRO A 212 17.55 -12.34 8.69
N LEU A 213 18.17 -11.58 9.60
CA LEU A 213 18.69 -10.25 9.31
C LEU A 213 19.73 -10.34 8.18
N ALA A 214 19.59 -9.48 7.16
CA ALA A 214 20.46 -9.47 5.98
C ALA A 214 21.87 -8.90 6.28
N SER A 215 22.08 -8.28 7.44
CA SER A 215 23.35 -7.70 7.85
C SER A 215 24.03 -8.56 8.91
N GLU A 216 25.06 -9.31 8.50
CA GLU A 216 26.00 -10.00 9.40
C GLU A 216 26.78 -9.07 10.35
N ASN A 217 26.56 -7.73 10.31
CA ASN A 217 27.46 -6.76 10.91
C ASN A 217 26.84 -5.74 11.90
N THR A 218 25.52 -5.73 12.19
CA THR A 218 24.94 -4.67 13.06
C THR A 218 24.05 -5.11 14.23
N SER A 219 23.79 -6.39 14.43
CA SER A 219 22.92 -6.87 15.52
C SER A 219 23.52 -8.02 16.34
N GLN A 220 24.80 -7.93 16.72
CA GLN A 220 25.40 -8.84 17.71
C GLN A 220 25.24 -8.35 19.17
N ASN A 221 24.58 -7.21 19.41
CA ASN A 221 24.57 -6.55 20.73
C ASN A 221 23.20 -6.40 21.40
N ARG A 222 22.10 -6.88 20.80
CA ARG A 222 20.79 -6.88 21.48
C ARG A 222 20.47 -8.27 22.04
N ASN A 223 20.05 -8.31 23.29
CA ASN A 223 19.56 -9.54 23.88
C ASN A 223 18.33 -10.01 23.10
N PRO A 224 18.19 -11.32 22.78
CA PRO A 224 17.04 -11.84 22.02
C PRO A 224 15.68 -11.56 22.67
N GLU A 225 15.68 -11.33 23.98
CA GLU A 225 14.50 -11.02 24.80
C GLU A 225 14.20 -9.51 24.92
N GLU A 226 15.09 -8.63 24.45
CA GLU A 226 14.85 -7.19 24.49
C GLU A 226 13.77 -6.82 23.49
N MET A 227 12.70 -6.21 23.98
CA MET A 227 11.58 -5.77 23.15
C MET A 227 11.87 -4.38 22.58
N ALA A 228 11.86 -4.26 21.26
CA ALA A 228 11.82 -2.96 20.61
C ALA A 228 10.38 -2.45 20.61
N GLU A 229 10.18 -1.22 21.08
CA GLU A 229 8.86 -0.62 21.19
C GLU A 229 8.71 0.61 20.29
N VAL A 230 7.46 0.91 19.95
CA VAL A 230 7.12 2.05 19.12
C VAL A 230 5.70 2.50 19.41
N HIS A 231 5.55 3.80 19.65
CA HIS A 231 4.26 4.43 19.92
C HIS A 231 3.66 4.95 18.62
N ILE A 232 2.48 4.49 18.24
CA ILE A 232 1.82 4.90 16.99
C ILE A 232 0.37 5.31 17.22
N ASP A 233 -0.20 6.06 16.26
CA ASP A 233 -1.64 6.31 16.19
C ASP A 233 -2.36 5.05 15.70
N ILE A 234 -3.23 4.51 16.54
CA ILE A 234 -4.03 3.33 16.23
C ILE A 234 -4.89 3.48 14.97
N LYS A 235 -5.30 4.71 14.64
CA LYS A 235 -6.12 4.99 13.45
C LYS A 235 -5.33 4.71 12.17
N LYS A 236 -4.03 5.00 12.15
CA LYS A 236 -3.16 4.75 11.00
C LYS A 236 -2.95 3.25 10.79
N LEU A 237 -2.68 2.51 11.88
CA LEU A 237 -2.61 1.05 11.82
C LEU A 237 -3.95 0.43 11.40
N LEU A 238 -5.07 0.92 11.93
CA LEU A 238 -6.38 0.40 11.57
C LEU A 238 -6.74 0.69 10.11
N GLN A 239 -6.38 1.87 9.58
CA GLN A 239 -6.53 2.18 8.15
C GLN A 239 -5.76 1.17 7.29
N PHE A 240 -4.51 0.89 7.66
CA PHE A 240 -3.70 -0.15 7.04
C PHE A 240 -4.37 -1.52 7.06
N LEU A 241 -4.75 -2.01 8.24
CA LEU A 241 -5.38 -3.32 8.42
C LEU A 241 -6.76 -3.43 7.75
N ALA A 242 -7.53 -2.33 7.68
CA ALA A 242 -8.82 -2.31 6.98
C ALA A 242 -8.67 -2.36 5.46
N GLY A 243 -7.53 -1.90 4.94
CA GLY A 243 -7.12 -2.03 3.54
C GLY A 243 -6.88 -3.48 3.13
N GLN A 244 -6.33 -4.29 4.04
CA GLN A 244 -5.98 -5.69 3.79
C GLN A 244 -7.21 -6.61 3.87
N GLN A 245 -7.76 -7.00 2.71
CA GLN A 245 -8.88 -7.95 2.63
C GLN A 245 -8.42 -9.41 2.52
N VAL A 246 -7.21 -9.63 2.01
CA VAL A 246 -6.60 -10.94 1.77
C VAL A 246 -5.33 -11.02 2.62
N ASN A 247 -5.02 -12.20 3.13
CA ASN A 247 -3.75 -12.40 3.82
C ASN A 247 -2.64 -12.44 2.75
N PRO A 248 -1.60 -11.60 2.89
CA PRO A 248 -0.47 -11.62 1.97
C PRO A 248 0.31 -12.93 2.09
N THR A 249 1.11 -13.25 1.07
CA THR A 249 2.00 -14.42 1.06
C THR A 249 3.15 -14.22 2.04
N LYS A 250 3.65 -12.99 2.13
CA LYS A 250 4.68 -12.56 3.06
C LYS A 250 4.20 -11.30 3.78
N ALA A 251 4.29 -11.28 5.10
CA ALA A 251 3.96 -10.12 5.91
C ALA A 251 5.05 -9.93 6.96
N ILE A 252 5.86 -8.90 6.82
CA ILE A 252 6.91 -8.56 7.77
C ILE A 252 6.56 -7.24 8.45
N CYS A 253 6.75 -7.20 9.76
CA CYS A 253 6.79 -5.99 10.55
C CYS A 253 8.25 -5.72 10.92
N ASN A 254 8.72 -4.55 10.55
CA ASN A 254 10.04 -4.04 10.84
C ASN A 254 9.89 -2.86 11.81
N ILE A 255 10.48 -2.97 12.99
CA ILE A 255 10.41 -1.94 14.03
C ILE A 255 11.77 -1.26 14.13
N VAL A 256 11.76 0.07 14.02
CA VAL A 256 12.88 0.94 14.39
C VAL A 256 12.50 1.61 15.70
N ASN A 257 13.24 1.30 16.76
CA ASN A 257 12.91 1.63 18.14
C ASN A 257 12.62 3.13 18.30
N ASN A 258 11.45 3.46 18.84
CA ASN A 258 10.97 4.84 19.07
C ASN A 258 11.00 5.76 17.83
N ARG A 259 11.00 5.22 16.59
CA ARG A 259 11.04 6.04 15.37
C ARG A 259 9.96 5.71 14.37
N ILE A 260 9.95 4.50 13.82
CA ILE A 260 9.09 4.15 12.68
C ILE A 260 8.76 2.65 12.74
N VAL A 261 7.52 2.32 12.36
CA VAL A 261 7.12 0.96 12.00
C VAL A 261 7.00 0.85 10.50
N HIS A 262 7.70 -0.12 9.92
CA HIS A 262 7.66 -0.44 8.51
C HIS A 262 6.99 -1.81 8.31
N PHE A 263 5.91 -1.84 7.54
CA PHE A 263 5.26 -3.07 7.13
C PHE A 263 5.63 -3.38 5.69
N ASP A 264 6.23 -4.54 5.45
CA ASP A 264 6.56 -5.07 4.13
C ASP A 264 5.65 -6.26 3.81
N LEU A 265 4.78 -6.08 2.81
CA LEU A 265 3.79 -7.06 2.39
C LEU A 265 4.06 -7.44 0.95
N LEU A 266 4.17 -8.74 0.71
CA LEU A 266 4.21 -9.31 -0.63
C LEU A 266 3.01 -10.23 -0.80
N HIS A 267 2.18 -9.95 -1.80
CA HIS A 267 1.06 -10.80 -2.17
C HIS A 267 1.05 -10.99 -3.68
N GLU A 268 1.39 -12.21 -4.11
CA GLU A 268 1.61 -12.54 -5.52
C GLU A 268 2.62 -11.55 -6.12
N ASP A 269 2.24 -10.81 -7.16
CA ASP A 269 3.11 -9.87 -7.89
C ASP A 269 2.95 -8.40 -7.43
N VAL A 270 2.42 -8.20 -6.21
CA VAL A 270 2.24 -6.87 -5.62
C VAL A 270 3.07 -6.77 -4.34
N SER A 271 4.01 -5.83 -4.35
CA SER A 271 4.72 -5.40 -3.15
C SER A 271 4.07 -4.15 -2.58
N LEU A 272 3.90 -4.13 -1.26
CA LEU A 272 3.34 -3.01 -0.52
C LEU A 272 4.20 -2.75 0.71
N GLN A 273 4.84 -1.59 0.72
CA GLN A 273 5.54 -1.03 1.87
C GLN A 273 4.68 0.06 2.50
N TYR A 274 4.53 0.01 3.82
CA TYR A 274 3.74 0.98 4.58
C TYR A 274 4.52 1.44 5.81
N PHE A 275 4.71 2.75 5.95
CA PHE A 275 5.51 3.36 6.99
C PHE A 275 4.63 4.21 7.92
N ILE A 276 4.65 3.88 9.21
CA ILE A 276 3.97 4.63 10.26
C ILE A 276 5.04 5.26 11.16
N PRO A 277 5.16 6.60 11.21
CA PRO A 277 6.06 7.26 12.13
C PRO A 277 5.57 7.12 13.58
N ALA A 278 6.50 7.09 14.51
CA ALA A 278 6.19 7.13 15.93
C ALA A 278 5.57 8.48 16.31
N LEU A 279 4.64 8.44 17.26
CA LEU A 279 4.15 9.63 17.93
C LEU A 279 5.27 10.18 18.83
N SER A 280 5.56 11.47 18.68
CA SER A 280 6.46 12.22 19.57
C SER A 280 5.78 12.59 20.88
#